data_AF-A0A9Q3DLW2-F1
#
_entry.id   AF-A0A9Q3DLW2-F1
#
_cell.length_a   1.000
_cell.length_b   1.000
_cell.length_c   1.000
_cell.angle_alpha   90.00
_cell.angle_beta   90.00
_cell.angle_gamma   90.00
#
_symmetry.space_group_name_H-M   'P 1'
#
loop_
_entity.id
_entity.type
_entity.pdbx_description
1 polymer ?
#
loop_
_entity_poly.entity_id
_entity_poly.type
_entity_poly.pdbx_seq_one_letter_code
_entity_poly.pdbx_strand_id
1 'polypeptide(L)'
;MEPDFKEGYQVLASTLSFNYLTGPKKMRPSSVGPFTIIKLIGKNAVEVKLTEEFSRKHPVFPVSLVKPYFQTEEDKFSSRRKNPTPPGIVEIENSHGPVSKIIRDRKIRLNGKDQRQYLVRFKNQTSDKDRWLAEDAIIDGNLHLRRFRASKRTEQSHQ
;
A
#
# COMPACT_ATOMS: atom_id res chain seq x y z
N MET A 1 -31.83 6.31 15.70
CA MET A 1 -32.46 6.66 14.42
C MET A 1 -31.83 5.79 13.36
N GLU A 2 -32.58 4.82 12.84
CA GLU A 2 -32.17 4.14 11.61
C GLU A 2 -32.33 5.14 10.46
N PRO A 3 -31.34 5.29 9.55
CA PRO A 3 -31.47 6.20 8.43
C PRO A 3 -32.58 5.70 7.52
N ASP A 4 -33.48 6.59 7.12
CA ASP A 4 -34.56 6.27 6.18
C ASP A 4 -33.96 6.28 4.76
N PHE A 5 -33.55 5.10 4.28
CA PHE A 5 -32.97 4.94 2.95
C PHE A 5 -34.07 4.86 1.89
N LYS A 6 -33.84 5.49 0.73
CA LYS A 6 -34.75 5.46 -0.42
C LYS A 6 -34.01 5.01 -1.68
N GLU A 7 -34.77 4.43 -2.62
CA GLU A 7 -34.26 4.09 -3.94
C GLU A 7 -33.72 5.35 -4.63
N GLY A 8 -32.58 5.21 -5.32
CA GLY A 8 -31.86 6.33 -5.94
C GLY A 8 -30.87 7.07 -5.03
N TYR A 9 -30.89 6.85 -3.71
CA TYR A 9 -29.93 7.49 -2.81
C TYR A 9 -28.54 6.88 -2.97
N GLN A 10 -27.51 7.70 -2.79
CA GLN A 10 -26.12 7.25 -2.77
C GLN A 10 -25.70 6.87 -1.36
N VAL A 11 -24.97 5.76 -1.27
CA VAL A 11 -24.49 5.22 -0.01
C VAL A 11 -23.07 4.69 -0.12
N LEU A 12 -22.38 4.67 1.02
CA LEU A 12 -21.08 4.05 1.20
C LEU A 12 -21.28 2.69 1.88
N ALA A 13 -20.70 1.63 1.31
CA ALA A 13 -20.69 0.31 1.91
C ALA A 13 -19.44 0.11 2.76
N SER A 14 -19.59 -0.44 3.97
CA SER A 14 -18.46 -0.71 4.85
C SER A 14 -17.54 -1.78 4.25
N THR A 15 -16.22 -1.55 4.36
CA THR A 15 -15.20 -2.49 3.90
C THR A 15 -15.16 -3.79 4.69
N LEU A 16 -15.84 -3.87 5.84
CA LEU A 16 -16.07 -5.12 6.57
C LEU A 16 -16.80 -6.16 5.73
N SER A 17 -17.61 -5.73 4.77
CA SER A 17 -18.30 -6.62 3.84
C SER A 17 -17.39 -7.14 2.72
N PHE A 18 -16.17 -6.60 2.54
CA PHE A 18 -15.33 -6.90 1.39
C PHE A 18 -14.05 -7.62 1.80
N ASN A 19 -13.98 -8.93 1.49
CA ASN A 19 -12.83 -9.77 1.85
C ASN A 19 -11.67 -9.69 0.84
N TYR A 20 -11.92 -9.18 -0.36
CA TYR A 20 -10.97 -9.19 -1.48
C TYR A 20 -10.31 -7.82 -1.74
N LEU A 21 -10.44 -6.86 -0.82
CA LEU A 21 -9.82 -5.54 -0.99
C LEU A 21 -8.29 -5.64 -0.97
N THR A 22 -7.66 -4.96 -1.92
CA THR A 22 -6.21 -4.87 -2.05
C THR A 22 -5.58 -4.13 -0.86
N GLY A 23 -4.39 -4.56 -0.43
CA GLY A 23 -3.58 -3.88 0.59
C GLY A 23 -3.79 -4.38 2.03
N PRO A 24 -2.93 -3.93 2.97
CA PRO A 24 -2.98 -4.34 4.38
C PRO A 24 -4.20 -3.74 5.09
N LYS A 25 -4.82 -4.50 6.00
CA LYS A 25 -6.07 -4.12 6.72
C LYS A 25 -6.02 -2.71 7.34
N LYS A 26 -4.85 -2.27 7.82
CA LYS A 26 -4.64 -0.95 8.44
C LYS A 26 -4.68 0.22 7.45
N MET A 27 -4.39 -0.02 6.16
CA MET A 27 -4.39 1.02 5.12
C MET A 27 -5.64 0.96 4.23
N ARG A 28 -6.56 0.03 4.48
CA ARG A 28 -7.80 -0.05 3.73
C ARG A 28 -8.72 1.10 4.15
N PRO A 29 -9.46 1.70 3.21
CA PRO A 29 -10.51 2.64 3.57
C PRO A 29 -11.56 1.93 4.44
N SER A 30 -12.23 2.68 5.33
CA SER A 30 -13.28 2.13 6.20
C SER A 30 -14.60 1.88 5.44
N SER A 31 -14.81 2.58 4.31
CA SER A 31 -15.99 2.43 3.46
C SER A 31 -15.61 2.67 1.99
N VAL A 32 -16.35 2.06 1.08
CA VAL A 32 -16.18 2.11 -0.38
C VAL A 32 -17.49 2.52 -1.05
N GLY A 33 -17.42 2.99 -2.29
CA GLY A 33 -18.55 3.64 -2.97
C GLY A 33 -18.40 5.16 -2.92
N PRO A 34 -19.19 5.90 -3.70
CA PRO A 34 -20.65 5.89 -3.62
C PRO A 34 -21.30 4.84 -4.51
N PHE A 35 -22.29 4.12 -3.96
CA PHE A 35 -23.16 3.21 -4.69
C PHE A 35 -24.60 3.70 -4.63
N THR A 36 -25.32 3.59 -5.74
CA THR A 36 -26.73 3.97 -5.80
C THR A 36 -27.60 2.82 -5.32
N ILE A 37 -28.54 3.08 -4.40
CA ILE A 37 -29.55 2.11 -3.99
C ILE A 37 -30.49 1.86 -5.16
N ILE A 38 -30.56 0.61 -5.62
CA ILE A 38 -31.51 0.15 -6.64
C ILE A 38 -32.83 -0.21 -5.98
N LYS A 39 -32.78 -0.91 -4.84
CA LYS A 39 -33.96 -1.46 -4.19
C LYS A 39 -33.78 -1.59 -2.68
N LEU A 40 -34.87 -1.42 -1.93
CA LEU A 40 -34.93 -1.73 -0.50
C LEU A 40 -35.41 -3.19 -0.31
N ILE A 41 -34.60 -4.00 0.36
CA ILE A 41 -34.95 -5.39 0.68
C ILE A 41 -35.42 -5.44 2.14
N GLY A 42 -36.72 -5.22 2.30
CA GLY A 42 -37.34 -5.09 3.62
C GLY A 42 -36.77 -3.90 4.39
N LYS A 43 -36.72 -4.02 5.72
CA LYS A 43 -36.20 -2.97 6.61
C LYS A 43 -34.69 -3.10 6.88
N ASN A 44 -34.10 -4.27 6.61
CA ASN A 44 -32.78 -4.64 7.13
C ASN A 44 -31.69 -4.70 6.05
N ALA A 45 -32.03 -4.57 4.76
CA ALA A 45 -31.05 -4.63 3.69
C ALA A 45 -31.37 -3.70 2.52
N VAL A 46 -30.33 -3.25 1.85
CA VAL A 46 -30.38 -2.44 0.62
C VAL A 46 -29.65 -3.16 -0.49
N GLU A 47 -30.22 -3.14 -1.68
CA GLU A 47 -29.57 -3.57 -2.91
C GLU A 47 -28.97 -2.34 -3.59
N VAL A 48 -27.67 -2.39 -3.89
CA VAL A 48 -26.94 -1.27 -4.47
C VAL A 48 -26.31 -1.65 -5.81
N LYS A 49 -26.17 -0.66 -6.69
CA LYS A 49 -25.44 -0.78 -7.93
C LYS A 49 -23.94 -0.74 -7.66
N LEU A 50 -23.31 -1.91 -7.64
CA LEU A 50 -21.85 -2.02 -7.53
C LEU A 50 -21.18 -1.63 -8.86
N THR A 51 -20.06 -0.92 -8.77
CA THR A 51 -19.18 -0.68 -9.93
C THR A 51 -18.42 -1.96 -10.29
N GLU A 52 -17.84 -2.01 -11.49
CA GLU A 52 -17.18 -3.20 -12.03
C GLU A 52 -16.08 -3.75 -11.13
N GLU A 53 -15.32 -2.87 -10.46
CA GLU A 53 -14.29 -3.21 -9.47
C GLU A 53 -14.85 -4.03 -8.29
N PHE A 54 -16.13 -3.86 -7.97
CA PHE A 54 -16.82 -4.54 -6.86
C PHE A 54 -17.84 -5.60 -7.31
N SER A 55 -17.93 -5.89 -8.61
CA SER A 55 -18.87 -6.87 -9.19
C SER A 55 -18.81 -8.27 -8.57
N ARG A 56 -17.67 -8.64 -7.97
CA ARG A 56 -17.46 -9.93 -7.29
C ARG A 56 -18.20 -10.04 -5.95
N LYS A 57 -18.69 -8.92 -5.38
CA LYS A 57 -19.48 -8.92 -4.15
C LYS A 57 -20.97 -8.97 -4.47
N HIS A 58 -21.73 -9.63 -3.60
CA HIS A 58 -23.19 -9.59 -3.67
C HIS A 58 -23.69 -8.14 -3.51
N PRO A 59 -24.61 -7.65 -4.36
CA PRO A 59 -25.07 -6.25 -4.36
C PRO A 59 -25.95 -5.88 -3.16
N VAL A 60 -26.31 -6.85 -2.32
CA VAL A 60 -27.16 -6.65 -1.14
C VAL A 60 -26.33 -6.50 0.12
N PHE A 61 -26.54 -5.39 0.83
CA PHE A 61 -25.84 -5.07 2.08
C PHE A 61 -26.84 -4.81 3.22
N PRO A 62 -26.55 -5.26 4.45
CA PRO A 62 -27.31 -4.87 5.62
C PRO A 62 -27.26 -3.37 5.86
N VAL A 63 -28.37 -2.75 6.28
CA VAL A 63 -28.42 -1.30 6.54
C VAL A 63 -27.38 -0.84 7.56
N SER A 64 -27.04 -1.68 8.55
CA SER A 64 -26.01 -1.38 9.55
C SER A 64 -24.59 -1.24 8.96
N LEU A 65 -24.35 -1.80 7.79
CA LEU A 65 -23.06 -1.76 7.09
C LEU A 65 -23.04 -0.72 5.97
N VAL A 66 -24.09 0.11 5.89
CA VAL A 66 -24.27 1.12 4.86
C VAL A 66 -24.41 2.49 5.52
N LYS A 67 -23.76 3.50 4.94
CA LYS A 67 -23.84 4.88 5.40
C LYS A 67 -24.35 5.79 4.29
N PRO A 68 -25.20 6.78 4.58
CA PRO A 68 -25.61 7.76 3.58
C PRO A 68 -24.38 8.51 3.06
N TYR A 69 -24.29 8.66 1.73
CA TYR A 69 -23.28 9.48 1.10
C TYR A 69 -23.78 10.91 1.01
N PHE A 70 -23.11 11.83 1.69
CA PHE A 70 -23.37 13.26 1.56
C PHE A 70 -22.34 13.84 0.61
N GLN A 71 -22.78 14.24 -0.58
CA GLN A 71 -21.93 14.99 -1.49
C GLN A 71 -21.57 16.30 -0.80
N THR A 72 -20.28 16.51 -0.52
CA THR A 72 -19.83 17.80 -0.02
C THR A 72 -19.96 18.79 -1.16
N GLU A 73 -20.79 19.81 -0.99
CA GLU A 73 -20.78 20.98 -1.88
C GLU A 73 -19.41 21.66 -1.74
N GLU A 74 -18.60 21.57 -2.79
CA GLU A 74 -17.23 22.11 -2.84
C GLU A 74 -17.22 23.62 -2.53
N ASP A 75 -18.29 24.34 -2.88
CA ASP A 75 -18.45 25.78 -2.63
C ASP A 75 -18.60 26.14 -1.15
N LYS A 76 -19.16 25.27 -0.31
CA LYS A 76 -19.35 25.57 1.12
C LYS A 76 -18.07 25.43 1.95
N PHE A 77 -17.05 24.75 1.43
CA PHE A 77 -15.80 24.49 2.14
C PHE A 77 -14.58 24.72 1.24
N SER A 78 -14.48 25.92 0.66
CA SER A 78 -13.34 26.38 -0.15
C SER A 78 -11.96 26.09 0.49
N SER A 79 -11.86 26.09 1.83
CA SER A 79 -10.61 25.82 2.56
C SER A 79 -10.22 24.34 2.66
N ARG A 80 -11.05 23.39 2.21
CA ARG A 80 -10.69 21.96 2.23
C ARG A 80 -9.69 21.66 1.13
N ARG A 81 -8.42 21.46 1.51
CA ARG A 81 -7.37 21.03 0.60
C ARG A 81 -7.81 19.72 -0.06
N LYS A 82 -7.91 19.70 -1.40
CA LYS A 82 -8.01 18.45 -2.17
C LYS A 82 -6.85 17.56 -1.71
N ASN A 83 -7.13 16.30 -1.39
CA ASN A 83 -6.08 15.35 -1.01
C ASN A 83 -4.98 15.46 -2.06
N PRO A 84 -3.73 15.78 -1.68
CA PRO A 84 -2.66 15.91 -2.66
C PRO A 84 -2.58 14.59 -3.42
N THR A 85 -2.62 14.67 -4.75
CA THR A 85 -2.37 13.52 -5.62
C THR A 85 -1.11 12.84 -5.09
N PRO A 86 -1.13 11.52 -4.80
CA PRO A 86 0.08 10.81 -4.39
C PRO A 86 1.18 11.18 -5.40
N PRO A 87 2.35 11.61 -4.94
CA PRO A 87 3.45 11.89 -5.87
C PRO A 87 3.62 10.66 -6.75
N GLY A 88 3.66 10.87 -8.07
CA GLY A 88 3.88 9.80 -9.02
C GLY A 88 5.05 8.95 -8.55
N ILE A 89 4.91 7.63 -8.64
CA ILE A 89 5.97 6.70 -8.25
C ILE A 89 7.16 7.07 -9.11
N VAL A 90 8.14 7.76 -8.54
CA VAL A 90 9.37 8.09 -9.25
C VAL A 90 10.03 6.75 -9.47
N GLU A 91 10.09 6.31 -10.71
CA GLU A 91 10.87 5.15 -11.11
C GLU A 91 12.31 5.50 -10.75
N ILE A 92 12.75 5.05 -9.56
CA ILE A 92 14.12 5.27 -9.11
C ILE A 92 14.93 4.44 -10.08
N GLU A 93 15.54 5.13 -11.04
CA GLU A 93 16.51 4.54 -11.95
C GLU A 93 17.49 3.73 -11.11
N ASN A 94 17.48 2.40 -11.27
CA ASN A 94 18.26 1.45 -10.45
C ASN A 94 19.78 1.59 -10.69
N SER A 95 20.22 2.63 -11.41
CA SER A 95 21.61 3.01 -11.61
C SER A 95 22.15 3.70 -10.35
N HIS A 96 22.32 2.92 -9.28
CA HIS A 96 23.08 3.37 -8.12
C HIS A 96 24.53 3.67 -8.53
N GLY A 97 25.16 4.70 -7.93
CA GLY A 97 26.54 5.04 -8.26
C GLY A 97 27.56 3.92 -7.98
N PRO A 98 28.82 4.09 -8.39
CA PRO A 98 29.84 3.05 -8.22
C PRO A 98 30.01 2.66 -6.75
N VAL A 99 30.00 1.35 -6.50
CA VAL A 99 30.09 0.79 -5.15
C VAL A 99 31.52 0.90 -4.62
N SER A 100 31.64 1.26 -3.35
CA SER A 100 32.91 1.27 -2.60
C SER A 100 33.06 -0.03 -1.80
N LYS A 101 32.09 -0.33 -0.92
CA LYS A 101 32.07 -1.56 -0.12
C LYS A 101 30.69 -1.90 0.41
N ILE A 102 30.51 -3.17 0.80
CA ILE A 102 29.35 -3.64 1.57
C ILE A 102 29.73 -3.65 3.05
N ILE A 103 28.86 -3.08 3.89
CA ILE A 103 29.10 -2.90 5.33
C ILE A 103 28.38 -3.98 6.13
N ARG A 104 27.12 -4.27 5.78
CA ARG A 104 26.26 -5.19 6.53
C ARG A 104 25.33 -5.95 5.60
N ASP A 105 24.80 -7.05 6.09
CA ASP A 105 23.71 -7.78 5.48
C ASP A 105 22.52 -7.90 6.45
N ARG A 106 21.31 -7.99 5.91
CA ARG A 106 20.08 -8.26 6.66
C ARG A 106 19.16 -9.16 5.85
N LYS A 107 18.32 -9.91 6.55
CA LYS A 107 17.23 -10.69 5.95
C LYS A 107 15.90 -10.01 6.28
N ILE A 108 15.12 -9.67 5.27
CA ILE A 108 13.79 -9.07 5.42
C ILE A 108 12.74 -9.95 4.74
N ARG A 109 11.47 -9.78 5.12
CA ARG A 109 10.35 -10.44 4.46
C ARG A 109 9.55 -9.41 3.66
N LEU A 110 9.61 -9.50 2.34
CA LEU A 110 8.91 -8.61 1.41
C LEU A 110 7.89 -9.42 0.60
N ASN A 111 6.62 -9.00 0.58
CA ASN A 111 5.53 -9.68 -0.12
C ASN A 111 5.44 -11.19 0.20
N GLY A 112 5.69 -11.55 1.48
CA GLY A 112 5.67 -12.94 1.95
C GLY A 112 6.93 -13.76 1.66
N LYS A 113 7.86 -13.25 0.83
CA LYS A 113 9.13 -13.90 0.47
C LYS A 113 10.28 -13.38 1.31
N ASP A 114 11.20 -14.27 1.64
CA ASP A 114 12.45 -13.91 2.31
C ASP A 114 13.45 -13.32 1.29
N GLN A 115 13.95 -12.11 1.55
CA GLN A 115 14.91 -11.43 0.70
C GLN A 115 16.11 -10.94 1.53
N ARG A 116 17.33 -11.18 1.03
CA ARG A 116 18.54 -10.61 1.60
C ARG A 116 18.83 -9.24 1.01
N GLN A 117 19.24 -8.31 1.85
CA GLN A 117 19.71 -6.99 1.46
C GLN A 117 21.07 -6.71 2.07
N TYR A 118 21.83 -5.86 1.39
CA TYR A 118 23.17 -5.47 1.74
C TYR A 118 23.25 -3.95 1.90
N LEU A 119 23.84 -3.48 2.98
CA LEU A 119 24.10 -2.06 3.19
C LEU A 119 25.34 -1.67 2.40
N VAL A 120 25.12 -0.91 1.33
CA VAL A 120 26.13 -0.54 0.36
C VAL A 120 26.59 0.89 0.61
N ARG A 121 27.91 1.07 0.66
CA ARG A 121 28.58 2.37 0.62
C ARG A 121 29.02 2.70 -0.79
N PHE A 122 28.66 3.87 -1.28
CA PHE A 122 29.04 4.35 -2.60
C PHE A 122 30.38 5.09 -2.57
N LYS A 123 31.11 5.08 -3.69
CA LYS A 123 32.33 5.89 -3.83
C LYS A 123 31.97 7.37 -3.76
N ASN A 124 32.82 8.14 -3.10
CA ASN A 124 32.69 9.60 -2.94
C ASN A 124 31.37 10.04 -2.26
N GLN A 125 30.73 9.17 -1.49
CA GLN A 125 29.54 9.50 -0.69
C GLN A 125 29.78 9.19 0.79
N THR A 126 29.16 9.98 1.66
CA THR A 126 29.16 9.77 3.11
C THR A 126 28.17 8.69 3.50
N SER A 127 28.26 8.24 4.76
CA SER A 127 27.38 7.22 5.33
C SER A 127 25.90 7.56 5.27
N ASP A 128 25.55 8.84 5.18
CA ASP A 128 24.16 9.32 5.09
C ASP A 128 23.46 8.84 3.82
N LYS A 129 24.25 8.52 2.78
CA LYS A 129 23.75 8.00 1.51
C LYS A 129 23.90 6.48 1.38
N ASP A 130 24.33 5.79 2.43
CA ASP A 130 24.38 4.33 2.43
C ASP A 130 22.95 3.77 2.27
N ARG A 131 22.77 2.79 1.38
CA ARG A 131 21.45 2.21 1.09
C ARG A 131 21.44 0.70 1.19
N TRP A 132 20.30 0.15 1.58
CA TRP A 132 20.05 -1.29 1.58
C TRP A 132 19.60 -1.74 0.19
N LEU A 133 20.45 -2.50 -0.50
CA LEU A 133 20.21 -2.98 -1.87
C LEU A 133 20.06 -4.51 -1.89
N ALA A 134 19.24 -5.01 -2.81
CA ALA A 134 19.21 -6.43 -3.16
C ALA A 134 20.47 -6.80 -3.96
N GLU A 135 20.83 -8.08 -3.98
CA GLU A 135 22.02 -8.59 -4.71
C GLU A 135 22.03 -8.14 -6.17
N ASP A 136 20.88 -8.20 -6.85
CA ASP A 136 20.72 -7.84 -8.27
C ASP A 136 20.82 -6.34 -8.55
N ALA A 137 20.67 -5.49 -7.53
CA ALA A 137 20.71 -4.03 -7.67
C ALA A 137 22.12 -3.44 -7.42
N ILE A 138 23.10 -4.27 -7.09
CA ILE A 138 24.47 -3.84 -6.78
C ILE A 138 25.32 -3.95 -8.04
N ILE A 139 25.84 -2.82 -8.53
CA ILE A 139 26.81 -2.80 -9.62
C ILE A 139 28.07 -3.56 -9.19
N ASP A 140 28.51 -4.50 -10.02
CA ASP A 140 29.60 -5.45 -9.71
C ASP A 140 29.37 -6.19 -8.37
N GLY A 141 28.10 -6.52 -8.08
CA GLY A 141 27.69 -7.12 -6.81
C GLY A 141 28.50 -8.36 -6.43
N ASN A 142 28.77 -9.25 -7.38
CA ASN A 142 29.56 -10.47 -7.16
C ASN A 142 30.96 -10.19 -6.57
N LEU A 143 31.66 -9.17 -7.07
CA LEU A 143 33.00 -8.80 -6.59
C LEU A 143 32.94 -8.32 -5.14
N HIS A 144 32.02 -7.39 -4.86
CA HIS A 144 31.86 -6.78 -3.55
C HIS A 144 31.34 -7.76 -2.50
N LEU A 145 30.40 -8.62 -2.89
CA LEU A 145 29.85 -9.67 -2.03
C LEU A 145 30.88 -10.74 -1.69
N ARG A 146 31.73 -11.13 -2.65
CA ARG A 146 32.81 -12.09 -2.38
C ARG A 146 33.78 -11.55 -1.34
N ARG A 147 34.20 -10.28 -1.48
CA ARG A 147 35.08 -9.61 -0.50
C ARG A 147 34.43 -9.51 0.88
N PHE A 148 33.17 -9.11 0.95
CA PHE A 148 32.42 -8.99 2.21
C PHE A 148 32.23 -10.36 2.90
N ARG A 149 31.87 -11.40 2.16
CA ARG A 149 31.72 -12.76 2.70
C ARG A 149 33.06 -13.32 3.21
N ALA A 150 34.17 -12.97 2.55
CA ALA A 150 35.51 -13.36 3.01
C ALA A 150 35.89 -12.63 4.31
N SER A 151 35.71 -11.31 4.39
CA SER A 151 36.04 -10.55 5.61
C SER A 151 35.19 -10.98 6.81
N LYS A 152 33.89 -11.23 6.61
CA LYS A 152 33.00 -11.70 7.68
C LYS A 152 33.43 -13.03 8.29
N ARG A 153 33.95 -13.96 7.47
CA ARG A 153 34.43 -15.26 7.95
C ARG A 153 35.66 -15.11 8.83
N THR A 154 36.57 -14.21 8.47
CA THR A 154 37.77 -13.92 9.26
C THR A 154 37.40 -13.26 10.60
N GLU A 155 36.49 -12.30 10.59
CA GLU A 155 36.01 -11.63 11.82
C GLU A 155 35.31 -12.59 12.79
N GLN A 156 34.58 -13.60 12.29
CA GLN A 156 33.94 -14.62 13.11
C GLN A 156 34.90 -15.67 13.70
N SER A 157 36.10 -15.81 13.15
CA SER A 157 37.10 -16.79 13.60
C SER A 157 37.97 -16.33 14.78
N HIS A 158 37.87 -15.05 15.16
CA HIS A 158 38.63 -14.43 16.26
C HIS A 158 37.76 -14.19 17.52
N GLN A 159 36.62 -14.86 17.63
CA GLN A 159 35.78 -14.89 18.84
C GLN A 159 35.68 -16.30 19.40
#